data_AF-A0A1Z4KPL5-F1
#
_entry.id   AF-A0A1Z4KPL5-F1
#
_cell.length_a   1.000
_cell.length_b   1.000
_cell.length_c   1.000
_cell.angle_alpha   90.00
_cell.angle_beta   90.00
_cell.angle_gamma   90.00
#
_symmetry.space_group_name_H-M   'P 1'
#
loop_
_entity.id
_entity.type
_entity.pdbx_description
1 polymer ?
#
loop_
_entity_poly.entity_id
_entity_poly.type
_entity_poly.pdbx_seq_one_letter_code
_entity_poly.pdbx_strand_id
1 'polypeptide(L)'
;MKHRFIRSRILALGLISALFMGMLTLGFAPANAQVNSNVQRAGRLSRYTLLNAPFLRPGSRGQAVRDVQAVLQSLGFYNGALDGIYGLRTARAVAAFQRSQRLVGDGRVGKLTWQALRNSKNIPPLSGPF
;
A
#
# COMPACT_ATOMS: atom_id res chain seq x y z
N MET A 1 -28.76 14.93 29.66
CA MET A 1 -28.79 13.49 29.31
C MET A 1 -28.73 13.34 27.79
N LYS A 2 -27.63 12.81 27.24
CA LYS A 2 -27.52 12.19 25.90
C LYS A 2 -26.18 11.45 25.88
N HIS A 3 -26.23 10.17 26.20
CA HIS A 3 -25.10 9.29 26.47
C HIS A 3 -24.27 9.00 25.22
N ARG A 4 -22.94 9.08 25.38
CA ARG A 4 -21.93 8.57 24.45
C ARG A 4 -21.88 7.04 24.62
N PHE A 5 -22.33 6.27 23.63
CA PHE A 5 -22.13 4.82 23.54
C PHE A 5 -20.99 4.59 22.52
N ILE A 6 -19.75 4.36 22.93
CA ILE A 6 -19.15 3.09 23.42
C ILE A 6 -19.18 1.99 22.34
N ARG A 7 -18.02 1.83 21.71
CA ARG A 7 -17.28 0.59 21.42
C ARG A 7 -18.11 -0.65 21.08
N SER A 8 -18.23 -0.97 19.80
CA SER A 8 -18.60 -2.32 19.34
C SER A 8 -17.35 -3.08 18.88
N ARG A 9 -16.69 -3.75 19.84
CA ARG A 9 -15.77 -4.88 19.59
C ARG A 9 -16.58 -6.15 19.85
N ILE A 10 -16.93 -6.88 18.80
CA ILE A 10 -17.60 -8.19 18.87
C ILE A 10 -16.68 -9.12 18.08
N LEU A 11 -15.80 -9.91 18.74
CA LEU A 11 -16.04 -11.27 19.26
C LEU A 11 -16.50 -12.24 18.16
N ALA A 12 -15.53 -12.96 17.58
CA ALA A 12 -15.79 -14.23 16.91
C ALA A 12 -14.93 -15.30 17.59
N LEU A 13 -15.57 -16.05 18.49
CA LEU A 13 -15.09 -17.32 19.01
C LEU A 13 -15.15 -18.35 17.87
N GLY A 14 -14.07 -19.07 17.64
CA GLY A 14 -14.03 -20.25 16.77
C GLY A 14 -13.08 -21.29 17.35
N LEU A 15 -13.57 -22.10 18.27
CA LEU A 15 -12.93 -23.31 18.77
C LEU A 15 -13.17 -24.44 17.77
N ILE A 16 -12.13 -24.88 17.04
CA ILE A 16 -12.11 -26.21 16.42
C ILE A 16 -10.75 -26.83 16.73
N SER A 17 -10.78 -27.79 17.65
CA SER A 17 -9.69 -28.69 17.94
C SER A 17 -9.58 -29.70 16.81
N ALA A 18 -8.39 -29.82 16.21
CA ALA A 18 -8.05 -30.92 15.32
C ALA A 18 -6.72 -31.51 15.76
N LEU A 19 -6.79 -32.61 16.51
CA LEU A 19 -5.69 -33.54 16.74
C LEU A 19 -5.25 -34.11 15.39
N PHE A 20 -4.05 -33.78 14.93
CA PHE A 20 -3.41 -34.43 13.78
C PHE A 20 -2.07 -35.02 14.22
N MET A 21 -2.14 -36.25 14.73
CA MET A 21 -1.00 -37.10 15.01
C MET A 21 -0.77 -37.99 13.79
N GLY A 22 0.36 -37.80 13.11
CA GLY A 22 0.82 -38.69 12.05
C GLY A 22 1.31 -38.00 10.79
N MET A 23 2.63 -37.99 10.61
CA MET A 23 3.36 -38.35 9.39
C MET A 23 4.53 -37.40 9.14
N LEU A 24 5.71 -37.93 9.43
CA LEU A 24 7.02 -37.39 9.10
C LEU A 24 7.15 -37.28 7.57
N THR A 25 6.74 -36.15 6.99
CA THR A 25 7.10 -35.83 5.61
C THR A 25 8.41 -35.06 5.64
N LEU A 26 9.52 -35.73 5.27
CA LEU A 26 10.71 -35.07 4.74
C LEU A 26 10.33 -34.39 3.41
N GLY A 27 9.68 -33.24 3.53
CA GLY A 27 9.36 -32.35 2.42
C GLY A 27 10.49 -31.36 2.26
N PHE A 28 11.33 -31.59 1.26
CA PHE A 28 12.31 -30.66 0.72
C PHE A 28 11.78 -29.21 0.77
N ALA A 29 12.31 -28.39 1.69
CA ALA A 29 12.15 -26.95 1.59
C ALA A 29 12.85 -26.52 0.28
N PRO A 30 12.19 -25.79 -0.64
CA PRO A 30 12.91 -25.25 -1.78
C PRO A 30 13.98 -24.29 -1.26
N ALA A 31 15.23 -24.52 -1.65
CA ALA A 31 16.41 -23.74 -1.31
C ALA A 31 16.41 -22.29 -1.88
N ASN A 32 15.24 -21.68 -2.03
CA ASN A 32 15.03 -20.30 -2.49
C ASN A 32 14.23 -19.44 -1.49
N ALA A 33 14.16 -19.83 -0.22
CA ALA A 33 13.50 -19.03 0.82
C ALA A 33 14.30 -17.81 1.32
N GLN A 34 15.40 -17.47 0.64
CA GLN A 34 16.13 -16.20 0.83
C GLN A 34 16.03 -15.32 -0.42
N VAL A 35 14.80 -15.06 -0.91
CA VAL A 35 14.58 -13.84 -1.70
C VAL A 35 14.62 -12.67 -0.71
N ASN A 36 15.84 -12.23 -0.43
CA ASN A 36 16.28 -11.05 0.33
C ASN A 36 15.19 -10.37 1.16
N SER A 37 15.34 -10.41 2.49
CA SER A 37 14.57 -9.68 3.51
C SER A 37 14.40 -8.18 3.24
N ASN A 38 15.13 -7.63 2.26
CA ASN A 38 14.98 -6.28 1.72
C ASN A 38 13.73 -6.12 0.84
N VAL A 39 13.23 -7.18 0.21
CA VAL A 39 12.01 -7.19 -0.62
C VAL A 39 10.75 -7.19 0.24
N GLN A 40 10.79 -7.83 1.41
CA GLN A 40 9.66 -7.91 2.34
C GLN A 40 9.41 -6.60 3.11
N ARG A 41 10.44 -5.77 3.31
CA ARG A 41 10.31 -4.40 3.87
C ARG A 41 9.72 -3.40 2.88
N ALA A 42 9.83 -3.70 1.60
CA ALA A 42 9.37 -2.86 0.53
C ALA A 42 7.83 -3.04 0.46
N GLY A 43 7.06 -2.28 1.25
CA GLY A 43 5.63 -2.58 1.37
C GLY A 43 4.82 -2.22 0.12
N ARG A 44 3.67 -2.89 -0.12
CA ARG A 44 2.60 -2.67 -1.14
C ARG A 44 3.00 -2.28 -2.59
N LEU A 45 3.83 -1.28 -2.83
CA LEU A 45 4.25 -0.82 -4.16
C LEU A 45 5.42 -1.60 -4.76
N SER A 46 6.05 -2.52 -4.03
CA SER A 46 7.28 -3.20 -4.48
C SER A 46 7.07 -4.26 -5.53
N ARG A 47 5.82 -4.68 -5.70
CA ARG A 47 5.36 -5.43 -6.87
C ARG A 47 5.45 -4.62 -8.17
N TYR A 48 5.60 -3.30 -8.08
CA TYR A 48 5.77 -2.39 -9.22
C TYR A 48 7.24 -1.99 -9.37
N THR A 49 7.98 -2.75 -10.17
CA THR A 49 9.28 -2.32 -10.68
C THR A 49 9.09 -1.11 -11.60
N LEU A 50 10.04 -0.17 -11.65
CA LEU A 50 9.95 1.03 -12.52
C LEU A 50 9.78 0.70 -14.02
N LEU A 51 10.06 -0.54 -14.40
CA LEU A 51 9.90 -1.07 -15.76
C LEU A 51 8.50 -1.64 -16.02
N ASN A 52 7.82 -2.13 -14.97
CA ASN A 52 6.52 -2.82 -15.07
C ASN A 52 5.39 -2.05 -14.36
N ALA A 53 5.68 -0.85 -13.86
CA ALA A 53 4.71 -0.02 -13.18
C ALA A 53 3.71 0.55 -14.20
N PRO A 54 2.40 0.31 -14.05
CA PRO A 54 1.41 0.75 -15.02
C PRO A 54 1.27 2.28 -15.00
N PHE A 55 1.04 2.88 -16.16
CA PHE A 55 0.68 4.28 -16.24
C PHE A 55 -0.76 4.48 -15.74
N LEU A 56 -0.95 5.23 -14.65
CA LEU A 56 -2.28 5.48 -14.08
C LEU A 56 -2.74 6.91 -14.37
N ARG A 57 -4.00 7.03 -14.78
CA ARG A 57 -4.65 8.30 -15.12
C ARG A 57 -6.14 8.25 -14.75
N PRO A 58 -6.87 9.37 -14.76
CA PRO A 58 -8.31 9.35 -14.65
C PRO A 58 -8.95 8.27 -15.54
N GLY A 59 -9.79 7.42 -14.93
CA GLY A 59 -10.40 6.27 -15.58
C GLY A 59 -9.65 4.94 -15.41
N SER A 60 -8.38 4.93 -15.00
CA SER A 60 -7.66 3.70 -14.64
C SER A 60 -8.35 3.01 -13.46
N ARG A 61 -8.30 1.66 -13.43
CA ARG A 61 -8.90 0.86 -12.37
C ARG A 61 -8.03 -0.33 -11.96
N GLY A 62 -8.28 -0.86 -10.77
CA GLY A 62 -7.72 -2.12 -10.30
C GLY A 62 -6.72 -1.96 -9.16
N GLN A 63 -5.96 -3.03 -8.90
CA GLN A 63 -5.12 -3.12 -7.70
C GLN A 63 -4.03 -2.03 -7.65
N ALA A 64 -3.48 -1.62 -8.80
CA ALA A 64 -2.47 -0.55 -8.86
C ALA A 64 -3.00 0.77 -8.33
N VAL A 65 -4.25 1.09 -8.68
CA VAL A 65 -4.91 2.28 -8.19
C VAL A 65 -5.15 2.18 -6.69
N ARG A 66 -5.61 1.03 -6.19
CA ARG A 66 -5.79 0.81 -4.74
C ARG A 66 -4.49 0.99 -3.97
N ASP A 67 -3.40 0.44 -4.48
CA ASP A 67 -2.11 0.52 -3.83
C ASP A 67 -1.61 1.98 -3.78
N VAL A 68 -1.78 2.74 -4.87
CA VAL A 68 -1.47 4.18 -4.91
C VAL A 68 -2.35 4.98 -3.96
N GLN A 69 -3.68 4.76 -3.99
CA GLN A 69 -4.61 5.41 -3.07
C GLN A 69 -4.23 5.15 -1.61
N ALA A 70 -3.84 3.92 -1.27
CA ALA A 70 -3.45 3.54 0.08
C ALA A 70 -2.17 4.25 0.52
N VAL A 71 -1.18 4.37 -0.39
CA VAL A 71 0.05 5.10 -0.08
C VAL A 71 -0.20 6.59 0.07
N LEU A 72 -0.94 7.20 -0.85
CA LEU A 72 -1.32 8.62 -0.74
C LEU A 72 -2.10 8.89 0.55
N GLN A 73 -2.94 7.95 1.00
CA GLN A 73 -3.65 8.06 2.26
C GLN A 73 -2.70 7.98 3.46
N SER A 74 -1.75 7.05 3.45
CA SER A 74 -0.74 6.96 4.52
C SER A 74 0.17 8.20 4.59
N LEU A 75 0.35 8.90 3.47
CA LEU A 75 1.11 10.15 3.38
C LEU A 75 0.25 11.39 3.66
N GLY A 76 -1.05 11.24 3.94
CA GLY A 76 -1.96 12.35 4.23
C GLY A 76 -2.48 13.12 3.02
N PHE A 77 -2.15 12.71 1.78
CA PHE A 77 -2.62 13.36 0.56
C PHE A 77 -4.00 12.88 0.08
N TYR A 78 -4.48 11.73 0.55
CA TYR A 78 -5.74 11.15 0.11
C TYR A 78 -6.63 10.74 1.27
N ASN A 79 -7.89 11.19 1.24
CA ASN A 79 -8.91 10.89 2.25
C ASN A 79 -10.16 10.21 1.64
N GLY A 80 -10.02 9.66 0.43
CA GLY A 80 -11.10 8.95 -0.25
C GLY A 80 -11.09 7.45 0.02
N ALA A 81 -12.01 6.74 -0.62
CA ALA A 81 -12.07 5.29 -0.56
C ALA A 81 -10.90 4.65 -1.31
N LEU A 82 -10.43 3.49 -0.81
CA LEU A 82 -9.44 2.64 -1.48
C LEU A 82 -10.13 1.68 -2.46
N ASP A 83 -10.98 2.23 -3.31
CA ASP A 83 -11.88 1.51 -4.22
C ASP A 83 -11.18 0.97 -5.46
N GLY A 84 -9.98 1.49 -5.77
CA GLY A 84 -9.24 1.13 -6.96
C GLY A 84 -9.76 1.81 -8.21
N ILE A 85 -10.49 2.92 -8.07
CA ILE A 85 -11.00 3.72 -9.17
C ILE A 85 -10.23 5.03 -9.18
N TYR A 86 -9.53 5.29 -10.29
CA TYR A 86 -8.76 6.52 -10.44
C TYR A 86 -9.70 7.65 -10.85
N GLY A 87 -10.37 8.22 -9.85
CA GLY A 87 -11.27 9.35 -10.02
C GLY A 87 -10.58 10.71 -9.82
N LEU A 88 -11.37 11.77 -9.89
CA LEU A 88 -10.90 13.15 -9.68
C LEU A 88 -10.22 13.35 -8.33
N ARG A 89 -10.73 12.70 -7.27
CA ARG A 89 -10.13 12.77 -5.92
C ARG A 89 -8.73 12.18 -5.90
N THR A 90 -8.54 11.02 -6.55
CA THR A 90 -7.22 10.38 -6.67
C THR A 90 -6.27 11.23 -7.51
N ALA A 91 -6.73 11.78 -8.64
CA ALA A 91 -5.93 12.67 -9.48
C ALA A 91 -5.44 13.92 -8.72
N ARG A 92 -6.32 14.56 -7.93
CA ARG A 92 -5.96 15.71 -7.10
C ARG A 92 -4.93 15.35 -6.02
N ALA A 93 -5.09 14.20 -5.37
CA ALA A 93 -4.13 13.70 -4.38
C ALA A 93 -2.76 13.41 -5.01
N VAL A 94 -2.73 12.80 -6.20
CA VAL A 94 -1.50 12.57 -6.95
C VAL A 94 -0.84 13.89 -7.33
N ALA A 95 -1.59 14.86 -7.83
CA ALA A 95 -1.05 16.17 -8.18
C ALA A 95 -0.47 16.91 -6.96
N ALA A 96 -1.12 16.82 -5.79
CA ALA A 96 -0.61 17.39 -4.55
C ALA A 96 0.69 16.71 -4.09
N PHE A 97 0.71 15.37 -4.12
CA PHE A 97 1.92 14.60 -3.80
C PHE A 97 3.07 14.94 -4.75
N GLN A 98 2.82 14.98 -6.06
CA GLN A 98 3.82 15.36 -7.07
C GLN A 98 4.42 16.73 -6.76
N ARG A 99 3.60 17.74 -6.44
CA ARG A 99 4.08 19.07 -6.05
C ARG A 99 4.96 19.02 -4.79
N SER A 100 4.59 18.23 -3.78
CA SER A 100 5.42 18.05 -2.57
C SER A 100 6.79 17.40 -2.87
N GLN A 101 6.86 16.60 -3.94
CA GLN A 101 8.07 15.94 -4.40
C GLN A 101 8.80 16.73 -5.51
N ARG A 102 8.43 17.99 -5.72
CA ARG A 102 8.99 18.88 -6.77
C ARG A 102 8.86 18.31 -8.19
N LEU A 103 7.83 17.50 -8.43
CA LEU A 103 7.45 17.00 -9.75
C LEU A 103 6.35 17.86 -10.38
N VAL A 104 6.16 17.72 -11.69
CA VAL A 104 5.02 18.32 -12.39
C VAL A 104 3.73 17.71 -11.84
N GLY A 105 2.87 18.56 -11.26
CA GLY A 105 1.60 18.17 -10.62
C GLY A 105 0.47 17.90 -11.61
N ASP A 106 0.70 17.02 -12.58
CA ASP A 106 -0.25 16.69 -13.65
C ASP A 106 -1.33 15.67 -13.24
N GLY A 107 -1.22 15.10 -12.04
CA GLY A 107 -2.21 14.18 -11.48
C GLY A 107 -2.23 12.81 -12.16
N ARG A 108 -1.15 12.42 -12.85
CA ARG A 108 -0.97 11.11 -13.50
C ARG A 108 0.22 10.37 -12.90
N VAL A 109 0.11 9.05 -12.75
CA VAL A 109 1.19 8.24 -12.15
C VAL A 109 2.04 7.64 -13.25
N GLY A 110 3.11 8.34 -13.59
CA GLY A 110 4.18 7.86 -14.46
C GLY A 110 5.37 7.30 -13.67
N LYS A 111 6.45 6.94 -14.39
CA LYS A 111 7.66 6.33 -13.82
C LYS A 111 8.27 7.14 -12.66
N LEU A 112 8.36 8.46 -12.82
CA LEU A 112 8.88 9.36 -11.79
C LEU A 112 8.00 9.40 -10.54
N THR A 113 6.67 9.41 -10.72
CA THR A 113 5.72 9.37 -9.61
C THR A 113 5.77 8.03 -8.88
N TRP A 114 5.90 6.91 -9.60
CA TRP A 114 6.10 5.59 -9.00
C TRP A 114 7.38 5.51 -8.17
N GLN A 115 8.47 6.08 -8.67
CA GLN A 115 9.74 6.17 -7.94
C GLN A 115 9.58 6.99 -6.66
N ALA A 116 8.96 8.17 -6.76
CA ALA A 116 8.70 9.02 -5.60
C ALA A 116 7.84 8.31 -4.55
N LEU A 117 6.72 7.68 -4.93
CA LEU A 117 5.84 6.95 -4.01
C LEU A 117 6.56 5.79 -3.30
N ARG A 118 7.43 5.07 -4.00
CA ARG A 118 8.26 4.01 -3.41
C ARG A 118 9.26 4.56 -2.41
N ASN A 119 9.92 5.66 -2.76
CA ASN A 119 10.89 6.32 -1.88
C ASN A 119 10.19 6.90 -0.64
N SER A 120 9.04 7.55 -0.77
CA SER A 120 8.28 8.10 0.37
C SER A 120 7.86 7.05 1.40
N LYS A 121 7.77 5.78 1.01
CA LYS A 121 7.51 4.67 1.92
C LYS A 121 8.78 4.13 2.63
N ASN A 122 9.94 4.36 2.01
CA ASN A 122 11.24 3.93 2.51
C ASN A 122 12.05 5.07 3.16
N ILE A 123 11.46 6.27 3.25
CA ILE A 123 12.00 7.40 4.00
C ILE A 123 11.64 7.15 5.48
N PRO A 124 12.61 6.91 6.39
CA PRO A 124 12.34 7.02 7.82
C PRO A 124 11.70 8.40 8.08
N PRO A 125 10.76 8.52 9.04
CA PRO A 125 10.10 9.80 9.33
C PRO A 125 11.18 10.85 9.41
N LEU A 126 11.03 11.90 8.59
CA LEU A 126 12.01 12.99 8.51
C LEU A 126 12.28 13.47 9.93
N SER A 127 13.45 13.10 10.45
CA SER A 127 14.14 13.84 11.48
C SER A 127 14.21 15.28 10.96
N GLY A 128 13.46 16.21 11.55
CA GLY A 128 13.57 17.63 11.19
C GLY A 128 14.95 18.20 11.54
N PRO A 129 15.14 19.53 11.59
CA PRO A 129 14.52 20.64 10.86
C PRO A 129 15.56 21.35 9.96
N PHE A 130 15.15 21.97 8.86
CA PHE A 130 15.79 23.16 8.28
C PHE A 130 14.74 23.98 7.53
#